data_AF-A0A7X7F955-F1
#
_entry.id   AF-A0A7X7F955-F1
#
_cell.length_a   1.000
_cell.length_b   1.000
_cell.length_c   1.000
_cell.angle_alpha   90.00
_cell.angle_beta   90.00
_cell.angle_gamma   90.00
#
_symmetry.space_group_name_H-M   'P 1'
#
loop_
_entity.id
_entity.type
_entity.pdbx_description
1 polymer ?
#
loop_
_entity_poly.entity_id
_entity_poly.type
_entity_poly.pdbx_seq_one_letter_code
_entity_poly.pdbx_strand_id
1 'polypeptide(L)' 'MKMQLDKSRQGQAMVEYIIIVVVIAVAALVVFGLFGDTIKKKMSGAVSALDEDLGSDAQTEAGKSSADTLRNLEADGTGN' A
#
# COMPACT_ATOMS: atom_id res chain seq x y z
N MET A 1 -42.50 -17.42 30.70
CA MET A 1 -41.49 -17.66 29.66
C MET A 1 -40.84 -16.32 29.34
N LYS A 2 -39.63 -16.08 29.83
CA LYS A 2 -38.97 -14.76 29.72
C LYS A 2 -38.20 -14.75 28.39
N MET A 3 -38.69 -13.98 27.43
CA MET A 3 -38.03 -13.80 26.14
C MET A 3 -36.83 -12.87 26.39
N GLN A 4 -35.63 -13.44 26.41
CA GLN A 4 -34.38 -12.68 26.47
C GLN A 4 -34.29 -11.89 25.16
N LEU A 5 -34.46 -10.57 25.23
CA LEU A 5 -34.22 -9.68 24.09
C LEU A 5 -32.74 -9.76 23.75
N ASP A 6 -32.44 -10.21 22.53
CA ASP A 6 -31.10 -10.20 21.97
C ASP A 6 -30.54 -8.77 22.05
N LYS A 7 -29.46 -8.61 22.81
CA LYS A 7 -28.88 -7.31 23.13
C LYS A 7 -28.22 -6.81 21.85
N SER A 8 -28.88 -5.88 21.19
CA SER A 8 -28.45 -5.27 19.94
C SER A 8 -26.94 -4.96 19.96
N ARG A 9 -26.20 -5.64 19.07
CA ARG A 9 -24.75 -5.46 18.81
C ARG A 9 -24.48 -4.11 18.11
N GLN A 10 -25.07 -3.01 18.59
CA GLN A 10 -24.85 -1.68 18.04
C GLN A 10 -23.40 -1.27 18.31
N GLY A 11 -22.59 -1.23 17.26
CA GLY A 11 -21.17 -0.87 17.29
C GLY A 11 -20.19 -2.02 17.06
N GLN A 12 -20.58 -3.29 17.24
CA GLN A 12 -19.66 -4.42 17.03
C GLN A 12 -19.25 -4.58 15.56
N ALA A 13 -20.18 -4.34 14.62
CA ALA A 13 -19.89 -4.36 13.19
C ALA A 13 -18.96 -3.20 12.74
N MET A 14 -19.04 -2.03 13.41
CA MET A 14 -18.21 -0.87 13.06
C MET A 14 -16.74 -1.10 13.43
N VAL A 15 -16.49 -1.64 14.63
CA VAL A 15 -15.12 -1.93 15.09
C VAL A 15 -14.51 -3.08 14.27
N GLU A 16 -15.28 -4.13 13.98
CA GLU A 16 -14.81 -5.25 13.16
C GLU A 16 -14.43 -4.79 11.74
N TYR A 17 -15.24 -3.91 11.14
CA TYR A 17 -14.92 -3.30 9.85
C TYR A 17 -13.62 -2.48 9.91
N ILE A 18 -13.45 -1.64 10.93
CA ILE A 18 -12.22 -0.83 11.09
C ILE A 18 -10.99 -1.74 11.21
N ILE A 19 -11.07 -2.82 12.00
CA ILE A 19 -9.97 -3.77 12.16
C ILE A 19 -9.60 -4.40 10.81
N ILE A 20 -10.59 -4.88 10.05
CA ILE A 20 -10.35 -5.48 8.72
C ILE A 20 -9.70 -4.47 7.78
N VAL A 21 -10.19 -3.23 7.74
CA VAL A 21 -9.61 -2.16 6.91
C VAL A 21 -8.15 -1.90 7.27
N VAL A 22 -7.84 -1.77 8.57
CA VAL A 22 -6.47 -1.55 9.04
C VAL A 22 -5.56 -2.72 8.67
N VAL A 23 -6.02 -3.97 8.80
CA VAL A 23 -5.23 -5.16 8.43
C VAL A 23 -4.93 -5.16 6.93
N ILE A 24 -5.91 -4.85 6.08
CA ILE A 24 -5.72 -4.77 4.62
C ILE A 24 -4.74 -3.64 4.26
N ALA A 25 -4.88 -2.47 4.90
CA ALA A 25 -4.00 -1.33 4.66
C ALA A 25 -2.54 -1.66 5.01
N VAL A 26 -2.29 -2.28 6.17
CA VAL A 26 -0.94 -2.69 6.58
C VAL A 26 -0.37 -3.75 5.64
N ALA A 27 -1.18 -4.72 5.22
CA ALA A 27 -0.76 -5.73 4.25
C ALA A 27 -0.35 -5.09 2.91
N ALA A 28 -1.11 -4.10 2.43
CA ALA A 28 -0.78 -3.37 1.22
C ALA A 28 0.57 -2.64 1.34
N LEU A 29 0.84 -1.94 2.45
CA LEU A 29 2.12 -1.25 2.67
C LEU A 29 3.30 -2.23 2.60
N VAL A 30 3.16 -3.42 3.18
CA VAL A 30 4.20 -4.45 3.13
C VAL A 30 4.42 -4.95 1.70
N VAL A 31 3.35 -5.25 0.96
CA VAL A 31 3.46 -5.72 -0.42
C VAL A 31 4.09 -4.66 -1.32
N PHE A 32 3.66 -3.40 -1.22
CA PHE A 32 4.23 -2.30 -2.00
C PHE A 32 5.69 -2.00 -1.61
N GLY A 33 6.03 -2.12 -0.33
CA GLY A 33 7.40 -1.97 0.14
C GLY A 33 8.35 -3.06 -0.36
N LEU A 34 7.94 -4.33 -0.30
CA LEU A 34 8.79 -5.47 -0.66
C LEU A 34 8.83 -5.74 -2.16
N PHE A 35 7.70 -5.62 -2.86
CA PHE A 35 7.59 -5.98 -4.27
C PHE A 35 7.64 -4.77 -5.21
N GLY A 36 7.38 -3.56 -4.71
CA GLY A 36 7.37 -2.34 -5.53
C GLY A 36 8.70 -2.10 -6.23
N ASP A 37 9.83 -2.29 -5.53
CA ASP A 37 11.16 -2.10 -6.10
C ASP A 37 11.45 -3.08 -7.25
N THR A 38 11.03 -4.33 -7.09
CA THR A 38 11.20 -5.36 -8.13
C THR A 38 10.34 -5.05 -9.36
N ILE A 39 9.10 -4.60 -9.16
CA ILE A 39 8.19 -4.22 -10.24
C ILE A 39 8.72 -2.99 -10.99
N LYS A 40 9.09 -1.93 -10.27
CA LYS A 40 9.68 -0.71 -10.84
C LYS A 40 10.92 -1.02 -11.68
N LYS A 41 11.83 -1.85 -11.17
CA LYS A 41 13.06 -2.23 -11.88
C LYS A 41 12.81 -3.04 -13.16
N LYS A 42 11.82 -3.93 -13.16
CA LYS A 42 11.42 -4.68 -14.37
C LYS A 42 10.76 -3.74 -15.39
N MET A 43 9.93 -2.83 -14.91
CA MET A 43 9.24 -1.86 -15.75
C MET A 43 10.23 -0.87 -16.37
N SER A 44 11.21 -0.35 -15.62
CA SER A 44 12.23 0.56 -16.14
C SER A 44 13.08 -0.09 -17.23
N GLY A 45 13.44 -1.37 -17.07
CA GLY A 45 14.15 -2.13 -18.10
C GLY A 45 13.31 -2.34 -19.38
N ALA A 46 12.00 -2.54 -19.24
CA ALA A 46 11.09 -2.64 -20.38
C ALA A 46 10.90 -1.29 -21.10
N VAL A 47 10.79 -0.19 -20.35
CA VAL A 47 10.69 1.18 -20.91
C VAL A 47 11.98 1.56 -21.62
N SER A 48 13.15 1.26 -21.05
CA SER A 48 14.45 1.52 -21.68
C SER A 48 14.63 0.82 -23.01
N ALA A 49 13.99 -0.34 -23.20
CA ALA A 49 14.00 -1.06 -24.47
C ALA A 49 13.09 -0.42 -25.54
N LEU A 50 12.13 0.42 -25.13
CA LEU A 50 11.22 1.13 -26.03
C LEU A 50 11.71 2.55 -26.33
N ASP A 51 12.20 3.25 -25.31
CA ASP A 51 12.71 4.61 -25.37
C ASP A 51 13.79 4.78 -24.30
N GLU A 52 15.00 5.14 -24.74
CA GLU A 52 16.17 5.16 -23.87
C GLU A 52 16.18 6.36 -22.90
N ASP A 53 15.60 7.49 -23.30
CA ASP A 53 15.53 8.71 -22.48
C ASP A 53 14.50 8.51 -21.35
N LEU A 54 13.29 8.05 -21.70
CA LEU A 54 12.27 7.67 -20.72
C LEU A 54 12.71 6.50 -19.83
N GLY A 55 13.53 5.60 -20.37
CA GLY A 55 14.14 4.50 -19.63
C GLY A 55 15.08 4.96 -18.53
N SER A 56 15.93 5.94 -18.83
CA SER A 56 16.87 6.54 -17.88
C SER A 56 16.13 7.19 -16.70
N ASP A 57 15.05 7.92 -16.97
CA ASP A 57 14.20 8.51 -15.94
C ASP A 57 13.52 7.43 -15.08
N ALA A 58 12.92 6.43 -15.71
CA ALA A 58 12.28 5.32 -15.01
C ALA A 58 13.26 4.51 -14.15
N GLN A 59 14.52 4.39 -14.59
CA GLN A 59 15.56 3.69 -13.84
C GLN A 59 16.04 4.49 -12.63
N THR A 60 16.11 5.82 -12.75
CA THR A 60 16.40 6.72 -11.64
C THR A 60 15.33 6.61 -10.55
N GLU A 61 14.05 6.61 -10.94
CA GLU A 61 12.93 6.41 -10.02
C GLU A 61 12.89 4.99 -9.42
N ALA A 62 13.22 3.97 -10.22
CA ALA A 62 13.32 2.59 -9.73
C ALA A 62 14.48 2.38 -8.73
N GLY A 63 15.48 3.27 -8.73
CA GLY A 63 16.58 3.27 -7.76
C GLY A 63 16.17 3.76 -6.36
N LYS A 64 15.06 4.49 -6.24
CA LYS A 64 14.51 4.92 -4.94
C LYS A 64 13.82 3.73 -4.28
N SER A 65 14.25 3.38 -3.07
CA SER A 65 13.62 2.28 -2.35
C SER A 65 12.20 2.64 -1.94
N SER A 66 11.25 1.78 -2.30
CA SER A 66 9.86 1.89 -1.86
C SER A 66 9.77 1.88 -0.33
N ALA A 67 10.65 1.17 0.37
CA ALA A 67 10.67 1.16 1.83
C ALA A 67 11.01 2.54 2.42
N ASP A 68 11.93 3.27 1.80
CA ASP A 68 12.31 4.61 2.23
C ASP A 68 11.20 5.63 1.92
N THR A 69 10.54 5.52 0.76
CA THR A 69 9.34 6.32 0.45
C THR A 69 8.23 6.08 1.46
N LEU A 70 7.98 4.82 1.86
CA LEU A 70 6.96 4.49 2.86
C LEU A 70 7.32 4.96 4.27
N ARG A 71 8.61 5.07 4.61
CA ARG A 71 9.06 5.63 5.89
C ARG A 71 8.87 7.14 5.97
N ASN A 72 8.95 7.82 4.84
CA ASN A 72 8.80 9.27 4.72
C ASN A 72 7.38 9.69 4.34
N LEU A 73 6.40 8.79 4.46
CA LEU A 73 5.01 9.09 4.10
C LEU A 73 4.41 10.06 5.13
N GLU A 74 3.93 11.19 4.63
CA GLU A 74 3.26 12.23 5.41
C GLU A 74 1.79 11.86 5.66
N ALA A 75 1.12 12.63 6.53
CA ALA A 75 -0.25 12.37 6.95
C ALA A 75 -1.27 12.48 5.80
N ASP A 76 -0.92 13.15 4.71
CA ASP A 76 -1.73 13.27 3.50
C ASP A 76 -1.47 12.13 2.48
N GLY A 77 -0.56 11.21 2.78
CA GLY A 77 -0.18 10.11 1.92
C GLY A 77 0.85 10.46 0.84
N THR A 78 1.41 11.68 0.86
CA THR A 78 2.53 12.06 0.00
C THR A 78 3.86 11.71 0.68
N GLY A 79 4.90 11.43 -0.10
CA GLY A 79 6.25 11.22 0.41
C GLY A 79 7.17 12.31 -0.11
N ASN A 80 8.06 12.81 0.74
CA ASN A 80 9.06 13.82 0.42
C ASN A 80 10.26 13.22 -0.35
#